data_AF-A0AAF1AFC4-F1
#
_entry.id   AF-A0AAF1AFC4-F1
#
_cell.length_a   1.000
_cell.length_b   1.000
_cell.length_c   1.000
_cell.angle_alpha   90.00
_cell.angle_beta   90.00
_cell.angle_gamma   90.00
#
_symmetry.space_group_name_H-M   'P 1'
#
loop_
_entity.id
_entity.type
_entity.pdbx_description
1 polymer ?
#
loop_
_entity_poly.entity_id
_entity_poly.type
_entity_poly.pdbx_seq_one_letter_code
_entity_poly.pdbx_strand_id
1 'polypeptide(L)'
;MGRLHADDPRYRLAEVQDALLRDVRFIVGIKMHTQGMTVEQAQDMFARDAYQPAPVAESEAKRGTSDATYGYYTMGKLMILKLRDDYEEKTGDSYSLKGFHDEFIRLGPLPLPLIRKAMLGDIGDPF
;
A
#
# COMPACT_ATOMS: atom_id res chain seq x y z
N MET A 1 23.57 -4.51 -6.86
CA MET A 1 22.63 -5.64 -6.67
C MET A 1 21.68 -5.63 -7.86
N GLY A 2 21.65 -6.68 -8.68
CA GLY A 2 20.81 -6.70 -9.89
C GLY A 2 19.34 -6.61 -9.51
N ARG A 3 18.55 -5.84 -10.25
CA ARG A 3 17.10 -5.79 -10.03
C ARG A 3 16.51 -7.15 -10.42
N LEU A 4 15.94 -7.84 -9.44
CA LEU A 4 15.37 -9.18 -9.64
C LEU A 4 14.30 -9.11 -10.74
N HIS A 5 14.57 -9.76 -11.89
CA HIS A 5 13.68 -9.84 -13.05
C HIS A 5 13.18 -8.49 -13.63
N ALA A 6 13.92 -7.38 -13.46
CA ALA A 6 13.43 -6.06 -13.89
C ALA A 6 13.13 -5.93 -15.38
N ASP A 7 13.81 -6.71 -16.22
CA ASP A 7 13.63 -6.67 -17.68
C ASP A 7 12.59 -7.67 -18.18
N ASP A 8 11.97 -8.46 -17.28
CA ASP A 8 10.92 -9.41 -17.65
C ASP A 8 9.52 -8.79 -17.46
N PRO A 9 8.79 -8.49 -18.54
CA PRO A 9 7.48 -7.83 -18.45
C PRO A 9 6.45 -8.68 -17.70
N ARG A 10 6.62 -10.00 -17.59
CA ARG A 10 5.71 -10.87 -16.86
C ARG A 10 5.77 -10.63 -15.35
N TYR A 11 6.95 -10.36 -14.81
CA TYR A 11 7.11 -10.01 -13.40
C TYR A 11 6.53 -8.64 -13.12
N ARG A 12 6.74 -7.67 -14.02
CA ARG A 12 6.12 -6.35 -13.89
C ARG A 12 4.60 -6.42 -13.94
N LEU A 13 4.04 -7.23 -14.84
CA LEU A 13 2.61 -7.48 -14.92
C LEU A 13 2.08 -8.07 -13.60
N ALA A 14 2.75 -9.09 -13.06
CA ALA A 14 2.35 -9.71 -11.79
C ALA A 14 2.40 -8.73 -10.61
N GLU A 15 3.45 -7.89 -10.52
CA GLU A 15 3.58 -6.87 -9.48
C GLU A 15 2.44 -5.84 -9.55
N VAL A 16 2.12 -5.35 -10.76
CA VAL A 16 1.05 -4.37 -10.97
C VAL A 16 -0.32 -5.00 -10.70
N GLN A 17 -0.55 -6.23 -11.16
CA GLN A 17 -1.77 -6.97 -10.91
C GLN A 17 -2.04 -7.16 -9.41
N ASP A 18 -1.00 -7.46 -8.64
CA ASP A 18 -1.06 -7.61 -7.19
C ASP A 18 -1.28 -6.25 -6.49
N ALA A 19 -0.69 -5.17 -6.99
CA ALA A 19 -0.95 -3.82 -6.51
C ALA A 19 -2.42 -3.40 -6.73
N LEU A 20 -2.99 -3.64 -7.92
CA LEU A 20 -4.39 -3.30 -8.23
C LEU A 20 -5.37 -3.96 -7.25
N LEU A 21 -5.13 -5.21 -6.86
CA LEU A 21 -5.95 -5.87 -5.84
C LEU A 21 -5.97 -5.08 -4.52
N ARG A 22 -4.81 -4.61 -4.05
CA ARG A 22 -4.68 -3.84 -2.80
C ARG A 22 -5.31 -2.46 -2.92
N ASP A 23 -5.18 -1.83 -4.08
CA ASP A 23 -5.79 -0.52 -4.36
C ASP A 23 -7.32 -0.61 -4.41
N VAL A 24 -7.88 -1.66 -5.01
CA VAL A 24 -9.33 -1.91 -4.96
C VAL A 24 -9.80 -2.20 -3.55
N ARG A 25 -9.05 -2.96 -2.71
CA ARG A 25 -9.38 -3.12 -1.28
C ARG A 25 -9.45 -1.78 -0.56
N PHE A 26 -8.50 -0.88 -0.82
CA PHE A 26 -8.47 0.46 -0.24
C PHE A 26 -9.73 1.26 -0.59
N ILE A 27 -10.13 1.26 -1.87
CA ILE A 27 -11.33 1.98 -2.34
C ILE A 27 -12.61 1.33 -1.81
N VAL A 28 -12.74 0.01 -1.93
CA VAL A 28 -13.93 -0.74 -1.51
C VAL A 28 -14.14 -0.61 0.00
N GLY A 29 -13.08 -0.73 0.81
CA GLY A 29 -13.17 -0.55 2.26
C GLY A 29 -13.73 0.81 2.65
N ILE A 30 -13.23 1.89 2.04
CA ILE A 30 -13.79 3.23 2.30
C ILE A 30 -15.24 3.30 1.84
N LYS A 31 -15.55 2.88 0.62
CA LYS A 31 -16.88 3.06 0.04
C LYS A 31 -17.96 2.21 0.70
N MET A 32 -17.67 0.97 1.08
CA MET A 32 -18.62 0.11 1.81
C MET A 32 -18.97 0.72 3.16
N HIS A 33 -17.97 1.18 3.91
CA HIS A 33 -18.15 1.62 5.29
C HIS A 33 -18.55 3.09 5.43
N THR A 34 -18.48 3.89 4.36
CA THR A 34 -18.80 5.33 4.43
C THR A 34 -19.76 5.84 3.35
N GLN A 35 -19.97 5.08 2.26
CA GLN A 35 -20.74 5.55 1.08
C GLN A 35 -21.81 4.56 0.62
N GLY A 36 -22.07 3.49 1.37
CA GLY A 36 -23.13 2.53 1.08
C GLY A 36 -22.90 1.65 -0.14
N MET A 37 -21.64 1.45 -0.56
CA MET A 37 -21.32 0.49 -1.62
C MET A 37 -21.77 -0.93 -1.22
N THR A 38 -22.50 -1.60 -2.12
CA THR A 38 -22.97 -2.98 -1.88
C THR A 38 -21.88 -4.02 -2.16
N VAL A 39 -22.10 -5.26 -1.72
CA VAL A 39 -21.17 -6.38 -1.97
C VAL A 39 -21.06 -6.66 -3.47
N GLU A 40 -22.17 -6.58 -4.20
CA GLU A 40 -22.23 -6.81 -5.64
C GLU A 40 -21.41 -5.74 -6.39
N GLN A 41 -21.57 -4.46 -6.02
CA GLN A 41 -20.79 -3.37 -6.60
C GLN A 41 -19.28 -3.51 -6.34
N ALA A 42 -18.91 -3.97 -5.16
CA ALA A 42 -17.52 -4.24 -4.83
C ALA A 42 -16.96 -5.44 -5.59
N GLN A 43 -17.73 -6.52 -5.72
CA GLN A 43 -17.36 -7.70 -6.51
C GLN A 43 -17.12 -7.31 -7.98
N ASP A 44 -18.01 -6.51 -8.56
CA ASP A 44 -17.86 -5.98 -9.92
C ASP A 44 -16.57 -5.13 -10.05
N MET A 45 -16.25 -4.33 -9.03
CA MET A 45 -15.03 -3.53 -9.00
C MET A 45 -13.76 -4.40 -8.94
N PHE A 46 -13.72 -5.44 -8.12
CA PHE A 46 -12.60 -6.39 -8.07
C PHE A 46 -12.39 -7.12 -9.40
N ALA A 47 -13.48 -7.51 -10.08
CA ALA A 47 -13.40 -8.16 -11.37
C ALA A 47 -12.92 -7.20 -12.47
N ARG A 48 -13.44 -5.97 -12.51
CA ARG A 48 -13.14 -4.99 -13.57
C ARG A 48 -11.77 -4.33 -13.40
N ASP A 49 -11.48 -3.83 -12.20
CA ASP A 49 -10.35 -2.91 -11.97
C ASP A 49 -9.12 -3.64 -11.41
N ALA A 50 -9.34 -4.77 -10.73
CA ALA A 50 -8.27 -5.64 -10.24
C ALA A 50 -8.21 -6.99 -10.98
N TYR A 51 -8.93 -7.18 -12.08
CA TYR A 51 -8.90 -8.40 -12.92
C TYR A 51 -9.00 -9.72 -12.14
N GLN A 52 -9.73 -9.72 -11.02
CA GLN A 52 -9.85 -10.90 -10.16
C GLN A 52 -10.85 -11.90 -10.76
N PRO A 53 -10.55 -13.20 -10.75
CA PRO A 53 -11.53 -14.23 -11.07
C PRO A 53 -12.76 -14.13 -10.15
N ALA A 54 -13.94 -14.50 -10.65
CA ALA A 54 -15.19 -14.33 -9.91
C ALA A 54 -15.17 -14.90 -8.47
N PRO A 55 -14.61 -16.10 -8.19
CA PRO A 55 -14.54 -16.61 -6.82
C PRO A 55 -13.67 -15.74 -5.89
N VAL A 56 -12.60 -15.14 -6.42
CA VAL A 56 -11.71 -14.25 -5.66
C VAL A 56 -12.39 -12.90 -5.44
N ALA A 57 -13.00 -12.34 -6.48
CA ALA A 57 -13.75 -11.08 -6.38
C ALA A 57 -14.87 -11.15 -5.33
N GLU A 58 -15.63 -12.26 -5.32
CA GLU A 58 -16.68 -12.51 -4.32
C GLU A 58 -16.09 -12.61 -2.90
N SER A 59 -14.99 -13.36 -2.74
CA SER A 59 -14.33 -13.52 -1.43
C SER A 59 -13.81 -12.19 -0.88
N GLU A 60 -13.18 -11.38 -1.72
CA GLU A 60 -12.64 -10.07 -1.35
C GLU A 60 -13.73 -9.05 -1.03
N ALA A 61 -14.83 -9.04 -1.81
CA ALA A 61 -15.98 -8.20 -1.55
C ALA A 61 -16.63 -8.55 -0.21
N LYS A 62 -16.83 -9.84 0.07
CA LYS A 62 -17.37 -10.32 1.36
C LYS A 62 -16.45 -9.95 2.52
N ARG A 63 -15.13 -10.14 2.38
CA ARG A 63 -14.17 -9.74 3.41
C ARG A 63 -14.26 -8.26 3.76
N GLY A 64 -14.46 -7.41 2.75
CA GLY A 64 -14.61 -5.97 2.93
C GLY A 64 -15.76 -5.58 3.87
N THR A 65 -16.83 -6.38 3.93
CA THR A 65 -17.98 -6.12 4.82
C THR A 65 -17.63 -6.19 6.31
N SER A 66 -16.69 -7.08 6.69
CA SER A 66 -16.31 -7.29 8.09
C SER A 66 -15.05 -6.53 8.49
N ASP A 67 -14.16 -6.23 7.53
CA ASP A 67 -12.87 -5.58 7.78
C ASP A 67 -12.86 -4.18 7.17
N ALA A 68 -13.25 -3.18 7.95
CA ALA A 68 -13.20 -1.78 7.54
C ALA A 68 -11.78 -1.25 7.29
N THR A 69 -10.75 -2.02 7.66
CA THR A 69 -9.36 -1.58 7.63
C THR A 69 -8.52 -2.25 6.55
N TYR A 70 -9.03 -3.24 5.81
CA TYR A 70 -8.25 -4.03 4.85
C TYR A 70 -7.62 -3.26 3.67
N GLY A 71 -7.83 -1.94 3.60
CA GLY A 71 -7.06 -1.00 2.78
C GLY A 71 -5.67 -0.64 3.32
N TYR A 72 -5.27 -1.14 4.51
CA TYR A 72 -3.99 -0.79 5.16
C TYR A 72 -2.75 -1.10 4.31
N TYR A 73 -2.83 -2.05 3.37
CA TYR A 73 -1.71 -2.41 2.50
C TYR A 73 -1.30 -1.23 1.61
N THR A 74 -2.25 -0.63 0.89
CA THR A 74 -1.99 0.50 0.01
C THR A 74 -1.68 1.76 0.82
N MET A 75 -2.45 2.03 1.88
CA MET A 75 -2.19 3.17 2.77
C MET A 75 -0.77 3.13 3.34
N GLY A 76 -0.36 2.00 3.92
CA GLY A 76 0.98 1.83 4.49
C GLY A 76 2.08 1.96 3.44
N LYS A 77 1.89 1.38 2.23
CA LYS A 77 2.85 1.54 1.12
C LYS A 77 3.04 3.01 0.74
N LEU A 78 1.95 3.76 0.55
CA LEU A 78 2.01 5.17 0.19
C LEU A 78 2.72 6.00 1.26
N MET A 79 2.38 5.78 2.53
CA MET A 79 3.02 6.45 3.66
C MET A 79 4.52 6.13 3.77
N ILE A 80 4.95 4.88 3.50
CA ILE A 80 6.37 4.50 3.49
C ILE A 80 7.11 5.16 2.33
N LEU A 81 6.49 5.25 1.15
CA LEU A 81 7.08 5.93 -0.01
C LEU A 81 7.25 7.43 0.27
N LYS A 82 6.21 8.09 0.78
CA LYS A 82 6.28 9.50 1.21
C LYS A 82 7.36 9.72 2.27
N LEU A 83 7.43 8.86 3.27
CA LEU A 83 8.47 8.90 4.31
C LEU A 83 9.89 8.79 3.70
N ARG A 84 10.09 7.89 2.73
CA ARG A 84 11.38 7.74 2.05
C ARG A 84 11.75 9.00 1.28
N ASP A 85 10.81 9.56 0.52
CA ASP A 85 11.05 10.74 -0.29
C ASP A 85 11.38 11.96 0.61
N ASP A 86 10.67 12.12 1.72
CA ASP A 86 10.97 13.18 2.71
C ASP A 86 12.30 12.95 3.45
N TYR A 87 12.66 11.69 3.69
CA TYR A 87 13.96 11.34 4.28
C TYR A 87 15.10 11.64 3.31
N GLU A 88 14.92 11.36 2.02
CA GLU A 88 15.86 11.73 0.96
C GLU A 88 16.04 13.26 0.88
N GLU A 89 14.95 14.03 0.90
CA GLU A 89 15.01 15.50 0.95
C GLU A 89 15.76 16.00 2.19
N LYS A 90 15.45 15.46 3.38
CA LYS A 90 16.08 15.88 4.64
C LYS A 90 17.58 15.55 4.70
N THR A 91 18.00 14.43 4.11
CA THR A 91 19.39 13.95 4.19
C THR A 91 20.26 14.40 3.02
N GLY A 92 19.65 14.85 1.92
CA GLY A 92 20.34 15.45 0.77
C GLY A 92 21.48 14.56 0.25
N ASP A 93 22.67 15.13 0.12
CA ASP A 93 23.86 14.44 -0.41
C ASP A 93 24.28 13.21 0.42
N SER A 94 23.82 13.10 1.67
CA SER A 94 24.10 11.93 2.53
C SER A 94 23.09 10.79 2.37
N TYR A 95 22.05 10.99 1.55
CA TYR A 95 21.02 9.98 1.32
C TYR A 95 21.60 8.68 0.76
N SER A 96 21.12 7.57 1.29
CA SER A 96 21.24 6.28 0.64
C SER A 96 20.00 5.42 0.93
N LEU A 97 19.54 4.68 -0.07
CA LEU A 97 18.42 3.75 0.09
C LEU A 97 18.68 2.71 1.19
N LYS A 98 19.94 2.25 1.32
CA LYS A 98 20.34 1.34 2.39
C LYS A 98 20.19 2.01 3.76
N GLY A 99 20.69 3.24 3.92
CA GLY A 99 20.58 3.97 5.20
C GLY A 99 19.13 4.21 5.61
N PHE A 100 18.26 4.54 4.65
CA PHE A 100 16.82 4.62 4.88
C PHE A 100 16.24 3.29 5.42
N HIS A 101 16.52 2.17 4.74
CA HIS A 101 16.03 0.86 5.17
C HIS A 101 16.60 0.43 6.54
N ASP A 102 17.87 0.70 6.80
CA ASP A 102 18.51 0.37 8.08
C ASP A 102 17.81 1.11 9.24
N GLU A 103 17.57 2.42 9.10
CA GLU A 103 16.84 3.20 10.11
C GLU A 103 15.38 2.76 10.25
N PHE A 104 14.69 2.56 9.12
CA PHE A 104 13.28 2.15 9.12
C PHE A 104 13.07 0.79 9.80
N ILE A 105 13.86 -0.22 9.44
CA ILE A 105 13.70 -1.60 9.95
C ILE A 105 14.13 -1.71 11.41
N ARG A 106 15.17 -0.97 11.83
CA ARG A 106 15.68 -0.98 13.21
C ARG A 106 14.62 -0.57 14.24
N LEU A 107 13.65 0.25 13.85
CA LEU A 107 12.56 0.72 14.70
C LEU A 107 11.51 -0.36 15.00
N GLY A 108 11.48 -1.45 14.23
CA GLY A 108 10.51 -2.53 14.40
C GLY A 108 9.09 -2.12 13.99
N PRO A 109 8.06 -2.89 14.42
CA PRO A 109 6.69 -2.73 13.96
C PRO A 109 5.96 -1.61 14.72
N LEU A 110 6.39 -0.36 14.52
CA LEU A 110 5.70 0.81 15.05
C LEU A 110 4.65 1.34 14.05
N PRO A 111 3.59 2.01 14.53
CA PRO A 111 2.74 2.82 13.67
C PRO A 111 3.57 3.83 12.86
N LEU A 112 3.29 3.96 11.56
CA LEU A 112 4.10 4.79 10.66
C LEU A 112 4.27 6.26 11.11
N PRO A 113 3.27 6.94 11.74
CA PRO A 113 3.50 8.27 12.28
C PRO A 113 4.60 8.32 13.35
N LEU A 114 4.76 7.26 14.16
CA LEU A 114 5.82 7.17 15.17
C LEU A 114 7.18 6.86 14.54
N ILE A 115 7.22 6.02 13.50
CA ILE A 115 8.44 5.80 12.70
C ILE A 115 8.89 7.13 12.09
N ARG A 116 7.97 7.86 11.45
CA ARG A 116 8.25 9.17 10.87
C ARG A 116 8.77 10.14 11.92
N LYS A 117 8.14 10.23 13.09
CA LYS A 117 8.63 11.08 14.18
C LYS A 117 10.04 10.69 14.62
N ALA A 118 10.36 9.40 14.68
CA ALA A 118 11.69 8.93 15.05
C ALA A 118 12.75 9.27 14.00
N MET A 119 12.43 9.18 12.70
CA MET A 119 13.37 9.43 11.61
C MET A 119 13.49 10.91 11.23
N LEU A 120 12.37 11.64 11.24
CA LEU A 120 12.27 13.01 10.74
C LEU A 120 12.10 14.06 11.84
N GLY A 121 11.63 13.69 13.03
CA GLY A 121 11.43 14.59 14.18
C GLY A 121 9.98 15.07 14.38
N ASP A 122 9.10 14.83 13.41
CA ASP A 122 7.68 15.18 13.43
C ASP A 122 6.83 14.09 12.77
N ILE A 123 5.50 14.16 12.93
CA ILE A 123 4.56 13.23 12.31
C ILE A 123 4.13 13.63 10.88
N GLY A 124 4.47 14.85 10.45
CA GLY A 124 4.24 15.43 9.12
C GLY A 124 2.86 15.25 8.50
N ASP A 125 2.83 15.42 7.18
CA ASP A 125 1.73 14.95 6.31
C ASP A 125 1.99 13.48 5.96
N PRO A 126 1.05 12.56 6.22
CA PRO A 126 1.18 11.17 5.81
C PRO A 126 1.01 10.93 4.30
N PHE A 127 0.57 11.93 3.52
CA PHE A 127 0.31 11.83 2.08
C PHE A 127 1.09 12.86 1.25
#